data_AF-A0A926LCS6-F1
#
_entry.id   AF-A0A926LCS6-F1
#
_cell.length_a   1.000
_cell.length_b   1.000
_cell.length_c   1.000
_cell.angle_alpha   90.00
_cell.angle_beta   90.00
_cell.angle_gamma   90.00
#
_symmetry.space_group_name_H-M   'P 1'
#
loop_
_entity.id
_entity.type
_entity.pdbx_description
1 polymer ?
#
loop_
_entity_poly.entity_id
_entity_poly.type
_entity_poly.pdbx_seq_one_letter_code
_entity_poly.pdbx_strand_id
1 'polypeptide(L)' 'MKTTAITERAIAEVETFRTKMRELGSCSPAVEKFADELIVLIIVCGSPKVAVETAMRNLLSEPAEATV' A
#
# COMPACT_ATOMS: atom_id res chain seq x y z
N MET A 1 15.31 2.48 -17.95
CA MET A 1 14.67 1.15 -17.89
C MET A 1 14.70 0.48 -16.50
N LYS A 2 15.71 0.66 -15.64
CA LYS A 2 15.72 0.06 -14.28
C LYS A 2 14.57 0.51 -13.36
N THR A 3 14.11 1.75 -13.46
CA THR A 3 13.08 2.33 -12.59
C THR A 3 11.71 1.67 -12.77
N THR A 4 11.37 1.29 -14.00
CA THR A 4 10.11 0.60 -14.33
C THR A 4 10.06 -0.78 -13.69
N ALA A 5 11.12 -1.58 -13.82
CA ALA A 5 11.19 -2.92 -13.23
C ALA A 5 11.10 -2.90 -11.69
N ILE A 6 11.67 -1.88 -11.04
CA ILE A 6 11.56 -1.69 -9.59
C ILE A 6 10.11 -1.35 -9.20
N THR A 7 9.44 -0.50 -9.98
CA THR A 7 8.05 -0.09 -9.77
C THR A 7 7.11 -1.28 -9.93
N GLU A 8 7.25 -2.05 -11.01
CA GLU A 8 6.45 -3.25 -11.27
C GLU A 8 6.63 -4.30 -10.18
N ARG A 9 7.87 -4.53 -9.73
CA ARG A 9 8.15 -5.44 -8.62
C ARG A 9 7.47 -5.00 -7.34
N ALA A 10 7.55 -3.71 -7.00
CA ALA A 10 6.93 -3.19 -5.78
C ALA A 10 5.40 -3.34 -5.82
N ILE A 11 4.76 -3.09 -6.98
CA ILE A 11 3.32 -3.33 -7.15
C ILE A 11 2.98 -4.81 -6.95
N ALA A 12 3.75 -5.72 -7.55
CA ALA A 12 3.53 -7.16 -7.37
C ALA A 12 3.69 -7.63 -5.91
N GLU A 13 4.60 -7.02 -5.15
CA GLU A 13 4.77 -7.30 -3.72
C GLU A 13 3.56 -6.83 -2.90
N VAL A 14 2.97 -5.66 -3.22
CA VAL A 14 1.74 -5.16 -2.58
C VAL A 14 0.55 -6.07 -2.90
N GLU A 15 0.42 -6.51 -4.15
CA GLU A 15 -0.61 -7.47 -4.58
C GLU A 15 -0.49 -8.83 -3.87
N THR A 16 0.74 -9.29 -3.69
CA THR A 16 1.02 -10.51 -2.94
C THR A 16 0.64 -10.36 -1.47
N PHE A 17 0.95 -9.20 -0.85
CA PHE A 17 0.54 -8.89 0.51
C PHE A 17 -0.99 -8.92 0.66
N ARG A 18 -1.72 -8.25 -0.25
CA ARG A 18 -3.19 -8.25 -0.27
C ARG A 18 -3.76 -9.66 -0.34
N THR A 19 -3.24 -10.48 -1.24
CA THR A 19 -3.67 -11.87 -1.40
C THR A 19 -3.46 -12.67 -0.12
N LYS A 20 -2.27 -12.59 0.49
CA LYS A 20 -1.99 -13.27 1.76
C LYS A 20 -2.89 -12.80 2.89
N MET A 21 -3.19 -11.51 2.97
CA MET A 21 -4.11 -10.99 3.97
C MET A 21 -5.52 -11.57 3.79
N ARG A 22 -5.98 -11.79 2.54
CA ARG A 22 -7.27 -12.44 2.26
C ARG A 22 -7.27 -13.90 2.69
N GLU A 23 -6.21 -14.63 2.35
CA GLU A 23 -6.03 -16.04 2.73
C GLU A 23 -6.01 -16.22 4.25
N LEU A 24 -5.43 -15.27 4.99
CA LEU A 24 -5.40 -15.27 6.44
C LEU A 24 -6.72 -14.82 7.09
N GLY A 25 -7.72 -14.38 6.31
CA GLY A 25 -8.96 -13.79 6.83
C GLY A 25 -8.76 -12.41 7.47
N SER A 26 -7.61 -11.79 7.27
CA SER A 26 -7.22 -10.50 7.86
C SER A 26 -7.36 -9.31 6.89
N CYS A 27 -7.89 -9.54 5.69
CA CYS A 27 -8.09 -8.48 4.71
C CYS A 27 -9.37 -7.69 4.99
N SER A 28 -9.26 -6.70 5.88
CA SER A 28 -10.34 -5.75 6.12
C SER A 28 -10.43 -4.73 4.97
N PRO A 29 -11.55 -3.99 4.85
CA PRO A 29 -11.67 -2.87 3.91
C PRO A 29 -10.54 -1.83 4.05
N ALA A 30 -10.01 -1.64 5.26
CA ALA A 30 -8.87 -0.76 5.51
C ALA A 30 -7.57 -1.29 4.88
N VAL A 31 -7.35 -2.60 4.91
CA VAL A 31 -6.19 -3.24 4.26
C VAL A 31 -6.28 -3.14 2.74
N GLU A 32 -7.48 -3.33 2.18
CA GLU A 32 -7.74 -3.13 0.74
C GLU A 32 -7.46 -1.68 0.32
N LYS A 33 -8.05 -0.71 1.03
CA LYS A 33 -7.83 0.73 0.79
C LYS A 33 -6.35 1.11 0.87
N PHE A 34 -5.65 0.62 1.91
CA PHE A 34 -4.22 0.87 2.07
C PHE A 34 -3.39 0.31 0.91
N ALA A 35 -3.70 -0.89 0.42
CA ALA A 35 -3.00 -1.49 -0.71
C ALA A 35 -3.22 -0.67 -2.00
N ASP A 36 -4.45 -0.23 -2.26
CA ASP A 36 -4.79 0.60 -3.42
C ASP A 36 -4.05 1.95 -3.38
N GLU A 37 -4.06 2.63 -2.24
CA GLU A 37 -3.35 3.90 -2.04
C GLU A 37 -1.83 3.74 -2.21
N LEU A 38 -1.26 2.67 -1.67
CA LEU A 38 0.17 2.41 -1.78
C LEU A 38 0.60 2.15 -3.22
N ILE A 39 -0.20 1.44 -4.02
CA ILE A 39 0.06 1.24 -5.46
C ILE A 39 0.07 2.58 -6.20
N VAL A 40 -0.90 3.45 -5.95
CA VAL A 40 -0.95 4.80 -6.55
C VAL A 40 0.30 5.59 -6.18
N LEU A 41 0.70 5.58 -4.90
CA LEU A 41 1.89 6.28 -4.43
C LEU A 41 3.19 5.71 -5.04
N ILE A 42 3.28 4.39 -5.23
CA ILE A 42 4.44 3.77 -5.91
C ILE A 42 4.57 4.30 -7.35
N ILE A 43 3.45 4.38 -8.07
CA ILE A 43 3.41 4.91 -9.45
C ILE A 43 3.79 6.39 -9.48
N VAL A 44 3.19 7.21 -8.60
CA VAL A 44 3.39 8.67 -8.59
C VAL A 44 4.79 9.05 -8.12
N CYS A 45 5.29 8.44 -7.05
CA CYS A 45 6.60 8.79 -6.48
C CYS A 45 7.77 8.22 -7.30
N GLY A 46 7.55 7.17 -8.12
CA GLY A 46 8.60 6.46 -8.83
C GLY A 46 9.68 5.84 -7.91
N SER A 47 9.39 5.79 -6.61
CA SER A 47 10.27 5.33 -5.54
C SER A 47 9.42 4.61 -4.49
N PRO A 48 9.53 3.28 -4.37
CA PRO A 48 8.76 2.51 -3.39
C PRO A 48 8.98 2.98 -1.94
N LYS A 49 10.20 3.43 -1.61
CA LYS A 49 10.52 3.93 -0.28
C LYS A 49 9.71 5.17 0.09
N VAL A 50 9.65 6.15 -0.82
CA VAL A 50 8.90 7.40 -0.61
C VAL A 50 7.41 7.11 -0.55
N ALA A 51 6.92 6.16 -1.37
CA ALA A 51 5.53 5.75 -1.35
C ALA A 51 5.11 5.17 0.01
N VAL A 52 5.90 4.26 0.59
CA VAL A 52 5.64 3.68 1.91
C VAL A 52 5.69 4.74 3.01
N GLU A 53 6.71 5.60 3.03
CA GLU A 53 6.81 6.68 4.01
C GLU A 53 5.61 7.64 3.94
N THR A 54 5.13 7.92 2.73
CA THR A 54 3.94 8.76 2.50
C THR A 54 2.67 8.06 2.96
N ALA A 55 2.47 6.78 2.60
CA ALA A 55 1.32 5.99 3.02
C ALA A 55 1.24 5.87 4.55
N MET A 56 2.36 5.58 5.21
CA MET A 56 2.42 5.51 6.67
C MET A 56 2.11 6.87 7.32
N ARG A 57 2.64 7.96 6.78
CA ARG A 57 2.33 9.30 7.28
C ARG A 57 0.84 9.60 7.16
N ASN A 58 0.22 9.28 6.03
CA ASN A 58 -1.21 9.50 5.82
C ASN A 58 -2.05 8.69 6.81
N LEU A 59 -1.74 7.39 6.97
CA LEU A 59 -2.41 6.52 7.93
C LEU A 59 -2.33 7.05 9.37
N LEU A 60 -1.18 7.57 9.77
CA LEU A 60 -0.98 8.15 11.12
C LEU A 60 -1.61 9.53 11.28
N SER A 61 -1.97 10.19 10.18
CA SER A 61 -2.57 11.52 10.16
C SER A 61 -4.09 11.50 10.02
N GLU A 62 -4.68 10.40 9.54
CA GLU A 62 -6.12 10.20 9.57
C GLU A 62 -6.57 10.09 11.05
N PRO A 63 -7.53 10.90 11.52
CA PRO A 63 -8.10 10.69 12.84
C PRO A 63 -8.71 9.30 12.84
N ALA A 64 -8.26 8.44 13.76
CA ALA A 64 -8.85 7.12 13.95
C ALA A 64 -10.34 7.34 14.24
N GLU A 65 -11.19 7.11 13.24
CA GLU A 65 -12.63 7.10 13.42
C GLU A 65 -12.91 5.85 14.26
N ALA A 66 -12.82 6.02 15.57
CA ALA A 66 -13.18 5.01 16.54
C ALA A 66 -14.69 4.83 16.44
N THR A 67 -15.11 3.87 15.62
CA THR A 67 -16.47 3.34 15.71
C THR A 67 -16.62 2.68 17.08
N VAL A 68 -17.28 3.41 17.98
CA VAL A 68 -17.84 2.97 19.27
C VAL A 68 -19.01 2.01 19.02
#